data_AF-A0A1I7TRD1-F1
#
_entry.id   AF-A0A1I7TRD1-F1
#
_cell.length_a   1.000
_cell.length_b   1.000
_cell.length_c   1.000
_cell.angle_alpha   90.00
_cell.angle_beta   90.00
_cell.angle_gamma   90.00
#
_symmetry.space_group_name_H-M   'P 1'
#
loop_
_entity.id
_entity.type
_entity.pdbx_description
1 polymer ?
#
loop_
_entity_poly.entity_id
_entity_poly.type
_entity_poly.pdbx_seq_one_letter_code
_entity_poly.pdbx_strand_id
1 'polypeptide(L)'
;MSDHDGSCSKTISKNVLLFAVLLAESLFIIPIMVFTFLNVFSSDEDHYKTYHPEISGIVGFHFLLPIFVYQIIWLVSNIASVVTIHTNTPYIFFLATLVPIFGLLVIIVILVPSVDYAFSHNFDVSGLFLGFVCVLSVFVIILILFIIARIATFRKMMKQKKVVQNTAEKSPEDPPQEPAAEPEPIQIKDPDEISTTFSRRSTMSMNDELYIPPPRR
;
A
#
# COMPACT_ATOMS: atom_id res chain seq x y z
N MET A 1 17.25 9.98 -25.28
CA MET A 1 16.51 10.67 -24.20
C MET A 1 15.02 10.30 -24.14
N SER A 2 14.48 9.44 -25.02
CA SER A 2 13.05 9.07 -25.08
C SER A 2 12.63 7.84 -24.25
N ASP A 3 13.57 7.01 -23.78
CA ASP A 3 13.24 5.75 -23.12
C ASP A 3 12.80 5.91 -21.65
N HIS A 4 13.19 7.00 -20.99
CA HIS A 4 12.78 7.29 -19.61
C HIS A 4 11.30 7.68 -19.51
N ASP A 5 10.78 8.45 -20.48
CA ASP A 5 9.38 8.89 -20.49
C ASP A 5 8.42 7.70 -20.73
N GLY A 6 8.82 6.78 -21.61
CA GLY A 6 8.07 5.54 -21.87
C GLY A 6 8.04 4.58 -20.68
N SER A 7 9.12 4.53 -19.89
CA SER A 7 9.20 3.71 -18.68
C SER A 7 8.40 4.30 -17.50
N CYS A 8 8.47 5.62 -17.32
CA CYS A 8 7.73 6.34 -16.28
C CYS A 8 6.20 6.23 -16.49
N SER A 9 5.73 6.49 -17.71
CA SER A 9 4.31 6.40 -18.08
C SER A 9 3.72 4.99 -17.88
N LYS A 10 4.49 3.94 -18.24
CA LYS A 10 4.11 2.54 -18.00
C LYS A 10 4.07 2.16 -16.52
N THR A 11 4.90 2.79 -15.68
CA THR A 11 4.94 2.53 -14.23
C THR A 11 3.77 3.19 -13.52
N ILE A 12 3.40 4.41 -13.95
CA ILE A 12 2.23 5.14 -13.46
C ILE A 12 0.95 4.41 -13.83
N SER A 13 0.77 4.02 -15.10
CA SER A 13 -0.45 3.33 -15.56
C SER A 13 -0.67 1.97 -14.86
N LYS A 14 0.40 1.26 -14.49
CA LYS A 14 0.32 -0.01 -13.76
C LYS A 14 0.03 0.13 -12.26
N ASN A 15 0.16 1.33 -11.68
CA ASN A 15 0.04 1.59 -10.25
C ASN A 15 -0.85 2.81 -9.93
N VAL A 16 -1.73 3.22 -10.86
CA VAL A 16 -2.61 4.40 -10.72
C VAL A 16 -3.35 4.42 -9.39
N LEU A 17 -3.91 3.29 -8.97
CA LEU A 17 -4.63 3.18 -7.70
C LEU A 17 -3.76 3.57 -6.51
N LEU A 18 -2.51 3.12 -6.49
CA LEU A 18 -1.59 3.45 -5.40
C LEU A 18 -1.19 4.93 -5.42
N PHE A 19 -0.94 5.50 -6.61
CA PHE A 19 -0.66 6.93 -6.72
C PHE A 19 -1.86 7.79 -6.29
N ALA A 20 -3.08 7.39 -6.62
CA ALA A 20 -4.29 8.05 -6.16
C ALA A 20 -4.42 7.98 -4.62
N VAL A 21 -4.11 6.83 -4.02
CA VAL A 21 -4.07 6.66 -2.56
C VAL A 21 -3.03 7.59 -1.92
N LEU A 22 -1.80 7.62 -2.44
CA LEU A 22 -0.72 8.47 -1.90
C LEU A 22 -1.05 9.97 -2.02
N LEU A 23 -1.70 10.36 -3.12
CA LEU A 23 -2.17 11.73 -3.33
C LEU A 23 -3.28 12.08 -2.34
N ALA A 24 -4.28 11.22 -2.17
CA ALA A 24 -5.37 11.42 -1.22
C ALA A 24 -4.84 11.53 0.22
N GLU A 25 -3.96 10.62 0.66
CA GLU A 25 -3.33 10.71 1.98
C GLU A 25 -2.59 12.03 2.19
N SER A 26 -1.84 12.48 1.18
CA SER A 26 -1.10 13.74 1.26
C SER A 26 -2.05 14.94 1.36
N LEU A 27 -3.16 14.94 0.63
CA LEU A 27 -4.19 15.98 0.69
C LEU A 27 -4.89 16.04 2.06
N PHE A 28 -5.04 14.91 2.76
CA PHE A 28 -5.59 14.91 4.12
C PHE A 28 -4.56 15.31 5.17
N ILE A 29 -3.31 14.84 5.06
CA ILE A 29 -2.28 15.11 6.07
C ILE A 29 -1.87 16.59 6.08
N ILE A 30 -1.78 17.24 4.91
CA ILE A 30 -1.30 18.63 4.81
C ILE A 30 -2.15 19.62 5.65
N PRO A 31 -3.49 19.68 5.51
CA PRO A 31 -4.31 20.58 6.32
C PRO A 31 -4.23 20.28 7.83
N ILE A 32 -4.19 19.00 8.21
CA ILE A 32 -4.07 18.59 9.61
C ILE A 32 -2.69 18.98 10.16
N MET A 33 -1.64 18.90 9.33
CA MET A 33 -0.30 19.35 9.69
C MET A 33 -0.23 20.87 9.86
N VAL A 34 -0.95 21.65 9.05
CA VAL A 34 -1.06 23.11 9.26
C VAL A 34 -1.76 23.39 10.59
N PHE A 35 -2.84 22.66 10.90
CA PHE A 35 -3.54 22.79 12.18
C PHE A 35 -2.62 22.49 13.37
N THR A 36 -1.90 21.37 13.36
CA THR A 36 -0.98 21.00 14.44
C THR A 36 0.20 21.97 14.53
N PHE A 37 0.73 22.43 13.39
CA PHE A 37 1.78 23.45 13.36
C PHE A 37 1.34 24.75 14.04
N LEU A 38 0.18 25.29 13.68
CA LEU A 38 -0.34 26.53 14.28
C LEU A 38 -0.57 26.37 15.78
N ASN A 39 -1.12 25.24 16.22
CA ASN A 39 -1.36 24.99 17.64
C ASN A 39 -0.06 24.75 18.43
N VAL A 40 0.97 24.14 17.85
CA VAL A 40 2.24 23.85 18.55
C VAL A 40 3.16 25.07 18.61
N PHE A 41 3.24 25.84 17.53
CA PHE A 41 4.25 26.89 17.38
C PHE A 41 3.72 28.32 17.55
N SER A 42 2.40 28.52 17.43
CA SER A 42 1.78 29.85 17.53
C SER A 42 0.82 29.99 18.70
N SER A 43 0.61 28.92 19.48
CA SER A 43 -0.34 28.88 20.60
C SER A 43 0.31 28.25 21.82
N ASP A 44 -0.16 28.69 23.00
CA ASP A 44 0.16 28.07 24.28
C ASP A 44 -0.94 27.09 24.70
N GLU A 45 -0.69 26.29 25.74
CA GLU A 45 -1.62 25.28 26.26
C GLU A 45 -2.99 25.87 26.64
N ASP A 46 -3.01 27.06 27.24
CA ASP A 46 -4.25 27.74 27.65
C ASP A 46 -5.08 28.21 26.45
N HIS A 47 -4.41 28.70 25.40
CA HIS A 47 -5.07 29.06 24.15
C HIS A 47 -5.67 27.82 23.48
N TYR A 48 -4.93 26.71 23.42
CA TYR A 48 -5.44 25.46 22.85
C TYR A 48 -6.68 24.94 23.60
N LYS A 49 -6.65 24.95 24.93
CA LYS A 49 -7.80 24.56 25.77
C LYS A 49 -9.01 25.49 25.60
N THR A 50 -8.78 26.78 25.41
CA THR A 50 -9.86 27.77 25.27
C THR A 50 -10.55 27.70 23.92
N TYR A 51 -9.78 27.56 22.83
CA TYR A 51 -10.33 27.51 21.47
C TYR A 51 -10.85 26.13 21.07
N HIS A 52 -10.32 25.06 21.68
CA HIS A 52 -10.67 23.68 21.37
C HIS A 52 -10.92 22.84 22.64
N PRO A 53 -11.91 23.20 23.48
CA PRO A 53 -12.11 22.56 24.79
C PRO A 53 -12.37 21.05 24.67
N GLU A 54 -13.23 20.64 23.75
CA GLU A 54 -13.60 19.22 23.55
C GLU A 54 -12.42 18.40 23.01
N ILE A 55 -11.64 18.95 22.06
CA ILE A 55 -10.46 18.27 21.50
C ILE A 55 -9.34 18.20 22.55
N SER A 56 -9.17 19.26 23.34
CA SER A 56 -8.14 19.33 24.39
C SER A 56 -8.37 18.31 25.51
N GLY A 57 -9.62 17.90 25.74
CA GLY A 57 -9.97 16.82 26.67
C GLY A 57 -9.56 15.43 26.19
N ILE A 58 -9.32 15.25 24.90
CA ILE A 58 -8.98 13.96 24.28
C ILE A 58 -7.50 13.94 23.90
N VAL A 59 -7.06 14.96 23.18
CA VAL A 59 -5.68 15.15 22.75
C VAL A 59 -5.11 16.32 23.53
N GLY A 60 -4.37 16.00 24.60
CA GLY A 60 -3.67 17.00 25.39
C GLY A 60 -2.60 17.74 24.58
N PHE A 61 -2.32 18.99 24.95
CA PHE A 61 -1.35 19.85 24.25
C PHE A 61 0.03 19.20 24.08
N HIS A 62 0.50 18.47 25.11
CA HIS A 62 1.79 17.77 25.08
C HIS A 62 1.91 16.72 23.97
N PHE A 63 0.78 16.20 23.46
CA PHE A 63 0.78 15.23 22.36
C PHE A 63 0.81 15.86 20.98
N LEU A 64 0.56 17.17 20.85
CA LEU A 64 0.52 17.84 19.55
C LEU A 64 1.88 17.83 18.84
N LEU A 65 2.98 18.03 19.57
CA LEU A 65 4.33 17.98 19.00
C LEU A 65 4.69 16.57 18.48
N PRO A 66 4.52 15.48 19.26
CA PRO A 66 4.66 14.12 18.75
C PRO A 66 3.79 13.83 17.52
N ILE A 67 2.54 14.29 17.51
CA ILE A 67 1.64 14.13 16.36
C ILE A 67 2.18 14.87 15.14
N PHE A 68 2.67 16.10 15.30
CA PHE A 68 3.28 16.88 14.23
C PHE A 68 4.51 16.19 13.63
N VAL A 69 5.43 15.70 14.47
CA VAL A 69 6.60 14.94 14.01
C VAL A 69 6.18 13.68 13.26
N TYR A 70 5.17 12.97 13.75
CA TYR A 70 4.64 11.78 13.10
C TYR A 70 4.01 12.09 11.74
N GLN A 71 3.30 13.21 11.59
CA GLN A 71 2.76 13.66 10.29
C GLN A 71 3.86 13.90 9.25
N ILE A 72 5.00 14.48 9.66
CA ILE A 72 6.17 14.65 8.78
C ILE A 72 6.69 13.27 8.33
N ILE A 73 6.86 12.34 9.27
CA ILE A 73 7.32 10.97 8.96
C ILE A 73 6.35 10.29 7.98
N TRP A 74 5.05 10.50 8.14
CA TRP A 74 4.04 9.97 7.24
C TRP A 74 4.18 10.54 5.83
N LEU A 75 4.33 11.87 5.66
CA LEU A 75 4.56 12.47 4.35
C LEU A 75 5.84 11.95 3.69
N VAL A 76 6.92 11.82 4.46
CA VAL A 76 8.18 11.24 3.97
C VAL A 76 7.97 9.78 3.53
N SER A 77 7.15 9.01 4.25
CA SER A 77 6.81 7.63 3.86
C SER A 77 6.04 7.55 2.53
N ASN A 78 5.22 8.56 2.21
CA ASN A 78 4.53 8.63 0.92
C ASN A 78 5.53 8.85 -0.22
N ILE A 79 6.48 9.75 -0.03
CA ILE A 79 7.57 10.00 -0.99
C ILE A 79 8.41 8.73 -1.16
N ALA A 80 8.80 8.09 -0.07
CA ALA A 80 9.53 6.83 -0.10
C ALA A 80 8.75 5.73 -0.84
N SER A 81 7.43 5.67 -0.68
CA SER A 81 6.57 4.73 -1.42
C SER A 81 6.63 4.96 -2.92
N VAL A 82 6.62 6.22 -3.39
CA VAL A 82 6.79 6.55 -4.81
C VAL A 82 8.14 6.10 -5.34
N VAL A 83 9.22 6.45 -4.63
CA VAL A 83 10.59 6.11 -5.04
C VAL A 83 10.76 4.59 -5.11
N THR A 84 10.26 3.86 -4.11
CA THR A 84 10.42 2.40 -4.03
C THR A 84 9.66 1.61 -5.08
N ILE A 85 8.54 2.14 -5.58
CA ILE A 85 7.85 1.58 -6.75
C ILE A 85 8.72 1.74 -7.99
N HIS A 86 9.34 2.92 -8.16
CA HIS A 86 10.20 3.19 -9.30
C HIS A 86 11.50 2.37 -9.27
N THR A 87 12.09 2.17 -8.08
CA THR A 87 13.31 1.36 -7.91
C THR A 87 13.04 -0.13 -7.73
N ASN A 88 11.76 -0.55 -7.66
CA ASN A 88 11.32 -1.92 -7.41
C ASN A 88 11.97 -2.57 -6.17
N THR A 89 12.07 -1.82 -5.07
CA THR A 89 12.69 -2.25 -3.81
C THR A 89 11.64 -2.57 -2.74
N PRO A 90 11.17 -3.84 -2.64
CA PRO A 90 10.00 -4.19 -1.81
C PRO A 90 10.24 -4.01 -0.30
N TYR A 91 11.46 -4.18 0.21
CA TYR A 91 11.73 -4.08 1.66
C TYR A 91 11.54 -2.66 2.19
N ILE A 92 11.95 -1.64 1.43
CA ILE A 92 11.76 -0.24 1.82
C ILE A 92 10.27 0.13 1.69
N PHE A 93 9.58 -0.40 0.67
CA PHE A 93 8.12 -0.23 0.53
C PHE A 93 7.35 -0.83 1.71
N PHE A 94 7.81 -1.96 2.26
CA PHE A 94 7.24 -2.54 3.47
C PHE A 94 7.37 -1.60 4.68
N LEU A 95 8.56 -1.03 4.91
CA LEU A 95 8.76 -0.06 5.99
C LEU A 95 7.87 1.18 5.81
N ALA A 96 7.74 1.68 4.58
CA ALA A 96 6.85 2.79 4.27
C ALA A 96 5.35 2.44 4.47
N THR A 97 4.99 1.16 4.39
CA THR A 97 3.63 0.66 4.68
C THR A 97 3.35 0.54 6.18
N LEU A 98 4.38 0.33 7.01
CA LEU A 98 4.19 0.30 8.47
C LEU A 98 3.76 1.65 9.04
N VAL A 99 4.22 2.76 8.44
CA VAL A 99 3.89 4.11 8.90
C VAL A 99 2.37 4.33 8.95
N PRO A 100 1.58 4.20 7.86
CA PRO A 100 0.13 4.38 7.93
C PRO A 100 -0.59 3.35 8.83
N ILE A 101 -0.01 2.16 9.05
CA ILE A 101 -0.57 1.17 10.00
C ILE A 101 -0.48 1.69 11.43
N PHE A 102 0.66 2.24 11.84
CA PHE A 102 0.78 2.89 13.15
C PHE A 102 -0.14 4.12 13.25
N GLY A 103 -0.32 4.84 12.14
CA GLY A 103 -1.23 5.98 12.07
C GLY A 103 -2.67 5.60 12.30
N LEU A 104 -3.11 4.50 11.69
CA LEU A 104 -4.43 3.91 11.93
C LEU A 104 -4.62 3.59 13.42
N LEU A 105 -3.63 3.00 14.09
CA LEU A 105 -3.71 2.71 15.53
C LEU A 105 -3.88 3.98 16.35
N VAL A 106 -3.08 5.02 16.07
CA VAL A 106 -3.18 6.31 16.76
C VAL A 106 -4.56 6.94 16.55
N ILE A 107 -5.08 6.90 15.33
CA ILE A 107 -6.41 7.44 15.02
C ILE A 107 -7.51 6.69 15.75
N ILE A 108 -7.42 5.36 15.86
CA ILE A 108 -8.37 4.55 16.64
C ILE A 108 -8.32 4.93 18.12
N VAL A 109 -7.12 5.13 18.67
CA VAL A 109 -6.92 5.57 20.06
C VAL A 109 -7.55 6.95 20.32
N ILE A 110 -7.61 7.83 19.32
CA ILE A 110 -8.32 9.12 19.43
C ILE A 110 -9.82 8.94 19.23
N LEU A 111 -10.23 8.09 18.27
CA LEU A 111 -11.64 7.91 17.89
C LEU A 111 -12.46 7.30 19.03
N VAL A 112 -11.95 6.25 19.70
CA VAL A 112 -12.73 5.54 20.73
C VAL A 112 -13.14 6.46 21.89
N PRO A 113 -12.24 7.24 22.52
CA PRO A 113 -12.63 8.23 23.52
C PRO A 113 -13.52 9.35 22.96
N SER A 114 -13.33 9.75 21.70
CA SER A 114 -14.16 10.79 21.09
C SER A 114 -15.62 10.34 20.92
N VAL A 115 -15.81 9.08 20.52
CA VAL A 115 -17.12 8.45 20.39
C VAL A 115 -17.75 8.25 21.77
N ASP A 116 -16.99 7.75 22.73
CA ASP A 116 -17.47 7.57 24.12
C ASP A 116 -17.89 8.91 24.75
N TYR A 117 -17.14 9.98 24.52
CA TYR A 117 -17.49 11.33 24.94
C TYR A 117 -18.82 11.80 24.34
N ALA A 118 -19.02 11.58 23.03
CA ALA A 118 -20.28 11.94 22.37
C ALA A 118 -21.48 11.15 22.93
N PHE A 119 -21.32 9.85 23.19
CA PHE A 119 -22.37 9.00 23.75
C PHE A 119 -22.69 9.33 25.21
N SER A 120 -21.67 9.54 26.05
CA SER A 120 -21.85 9.88 27.47
C SER A 120 -22.59 11.20 27.69
N HIS A 121 -22.51 12.12 26.72
CA HIS A 121 -23.25 13.39 26.72
C HIS A 121 -24.58 13.32 25.96
N ASN A 122 -25.08 12.12 25.62
CA ASN A 122 -26.32 11.93 24.85
C ASN A 122 -26.36 12.73 23.53
N PHE A 123 -25.21 12.88 22.87
CA PHE A 123 -25.03 13.73 21.68
C PHE A 123 -25.28 15.23 21.88
N ASP A 124 -25.36 15.71 23.13
CA ASP A 124 -25.39 17.13 23.48
C ASP A 124 -23.96 17.71 23.53
N VAL A 125 -23.30 17.67 22.38
CA VAL A 125 -21.92 18.15 22.15
C VAL A 125 -21.92 19.18 21.02
N SER A 126 -20.85 19.96 20.87
CA SER A 126 -20.78 20.93 19.78
C SER A 126 -20.94 20.25 18.41
N GLY A 127 -21.65 20.91 17.48
CA GLY A 127 -21.83 20.38 16.12
C GLY A 127 -20.50 20.20 15.37
N LEU A 128 -19.49 21.02 15.71
CA LEU A 128 -18.13 20.89 15.18
C LEU A 128 -17.46 19.60 15.67
N PHE A 129 -17.64 19.25 16.94
CA PHE A 129 -17.11 18.01 17.50
C PHE A 129 -17.81 16.78 16.94
N LEU A 130 -19.14 16.81 16.82
CA LEU A 130 -19.88 15.73 16.16
C LEU A 130 -19.40 15.53 14.71
N GLY A 131 -19.20 16.62 13.97
CA GLY A 131 -18.62 16.61 12.62
C GLY A 131 -17.22 16.00 12.61
N PHE A 132 -16.36 16.37 13.57
CA PHE A 132 -15.03 15.78 13.74
C PHE A 132 -15.10 14.26 13.96
N VAL A 133 -15.95 13.77 14.85
CA VAL A 133 -16.11 12.33 15.12
C VAL A 133 -16.60 11.57 13.88
N CYS A 134 -17.56 12.12 13.14
CA CYS A 134 -18.04 11.53 11.89
C CYS A 134 -16.93 11.48 10.82
N VAL A 135 -16.22 12.59 10.59
CA VAL A 135 -15.12 12.65 9.61
C VAL A 135 -14.00 11.68 10.01
N LEU A 136 -13.65 11.60 11.29
CA LEU A 136 -12.64 10.69 11.82
C LEU A 136 -13.04 9.22 11.61
N SER A 137 -14.32 8.90 11.83
CA SER A 137 -14.86 7.55 11.61
C SER A 137 -14.78 7.13 10.13
N VAL A 138 -15.18 8.02 9.22
CA VAL A 138 -15.07 7.77 7.77
C VAL A 138 -13.61 7.66 7.36
N PHE A 139 -12.73 8.50 7.94
CA PHE A 139 -11.30 8.47 7.65
C PHE A 139 -10.66 7.13 8.05
N VAL A 140 -11.04 6.54 9.19
CA VAL A 140 -10.58 5.19 9.59
C VAL A 140 -10.90 4.14 8.52
N ILE A 141 -12.13 4.14 8.00
CA ILE A 141 -12.56 3.20 6.96
C ILE A 141 -11.72 3.40 5.69
N ILE A 142 -11.57 4.65 5.25
CA ILE A 142 -10.76 4.99 4.08
C ILE A 142 -9.30 4.57 4.26
N LEU A 143 -8.75 4.79 5.45
CA LEU A 143 -7.35 4.45 5.75
C LEU A 143 -7.10 2.95 5.74
N ILE A 144 -8.07 2.14 6.20
CA ILE A 144 -8.03 0.68 6.06
C ILE A 144 -7.95 0.29 4.58
N LEU A 145 -8.78 0.90 3.72
CA LEU A 145 -8.75 0.64 2.27
C LEU A 145 -7.40 1.03 1.65
N PHE A 146 -6.81 2.14 2.09
CA PHE A 146 -5.49 2.60 1.64
C PHE A 146 -4.37 1.63 2.04
N ILE A 147 -4.40 1.12 3.27
CA ILE A 147 -3.47 0.10 3.75
C ILE A 147 -3.62 -1.19 2.93
N ILE A 148 -4.85 -1.62 2.64
CA ILE A 148 -5.11 -2.79 1.79
C ILE A 148 -4.49 -2.59 0.39
N ALA A 149 -4.68 -1.41 -0.22
CA ALA A 149 -4.10 -1.09 -1.51
C ALA A 149 -2.56 -1.13 -1.49
N ARG A 150 -1.93 -0.60 -0.44
CA ARG A 150 -0.47 -0.68 -0.23
C ARG A 150 -0.01 -2.13 -0.09
N ILE A 151 -0.68 -2.94 0.74
CA ILE A 151 -0.34 -4.36 0.92
C ILE A 151 -0.50 -5.14 -0.40
N ALA A 152 -1.52 -4.85 -1.19
CA ALA A 152 -1.71 -5.47 -2.51
C ALA A 152 -0.55 -5.14 -3.45
N THR A 153 -0.08 -3.89 -3.48
CA THR A 153 1.09 -3.49 -4.27
C THR A 153 2.37 -4.13 -3.75
N PHE A 154 2.57 -4.17 -2.44
CA PHE A 154 3.71 -4.88 -1.85
C PHE A 154 3.75 -6.36 -2.28
N ARG A 155 2.61 -7.05 -2.22
CA ARG A 155 2.48 -8.44 -2.69
C ARG A 155 2.83 -8.57 -4.18
N LYS A 156 2.39 -7.62 -5.01
CA LYS A 156 2.71 -7.57 -6.45
C LYS A 156 4.22 -7.41 -6.68
N MET A 157 4.88 -6.50 -5.97
CA MET A 157 6.34 -6.29 -6.06
C MET A 157 7.12 -7.55 -5.62
N MET A 158 6.71 -8.19 -4.52
CA MET A 158 7.35 -9.42 -4.03
C MET A 158 7.19 -10.58 -5.03
N LYS A 159 6.02 -10.72 -5.67
CA LYS A 159 5.81 -11.73 -6.72
C LYS A 159 6.73 -11.49 -7.92
N GLN A 160 6.86 -10.25 -8.38
CA GLN A 160 7.74 -9.90 -9.50
C GLN A 160 9.21 -10.20 -9.17
N LYS A 161 9.67 -9.87 -7.96
CA LYS A 161 11.05 -10.16 -7.54
C LYS A 161 11.34 -11.67 -7.49
N LYS A 162 10.39 -12.49 -7.02
CA LYS A 162 10.50 -13.96 -7.05
C LYS A 162 10.57 -14.53 -8.47
N VAL A 163 9.78 -13.98 -9.40
CA VAL A 163 9.84 -14.39 -10.82
C VAL A 163 11.20 -14.07 -11.44
N VAL A 164 11.77 -12.90 -11.14
CA VAL A 164 13.10 -12.50 -11.63
C VAL A 164 14.19 -13.40 -11.03
N GLN A 165 14.13 -13.71 -9.74
CA GLN A 165 15.09 -14.64 -9.10
C GLN A 165 15.02 -16.04 -9.71
N ASN A 166 13.83 -16.62 -9.88
CA ASN A 166 13.66 -17.94 -10.49
C ASN A 166 14.10 -17.98 -11.98
N THR A 167 14.10 -16.84 -12.68
CA THR A 167 14.56 -16.76 -14.07
C THR A 167 16.07 -16.54 -14.16
N ALA A 168 16.66 -15.83 -13.18
CA ALA A 168 18.10 -15.54 -13.10
C ALA A 168 18.91 -16.67 -12.44
N GLU A 169 18.29 -17.53 -11.63
CA GLU A 169 18.91 -18.71 -11.01
C GLU A 169 19.03 -19.92 -11.96
N LYS A 170 18.64 -19.80 -13.24
CA LYS A 170 19.09 -20.74 -14.26
C LYS A 170 20.58 -20.54 -14.48
N SER A 171 21.38 -21.30 -13.73
CA SER A 171 22.83 -21.35 -13.86
C SER A 171 23.19 -21.77 -15.30
N PRO A 172 24.24 -21.21 -15.91
CA PRO A 172 24.82 -21.74 -17.15
C PRO A 172 25.39 -23.17 -17.01
N GLU A 173 25.33 -23.76 -15.82
CA GLU A 173 25.70 -25.14 -15.51
C GLU A 173 24.52 -26.13 -15.56
N ASP A 174 23.28 -25.66 -15.81
CA ASP A 174 22.20 -26.58 -16.15
C ASP A 174 22.57 -27.31 -17.45
N PRO A 175 22.55 -28.66 -17.47
CA PRO A 175 23.00 -29.42 -18.62
C PRO A 175 22.22 -28.96 -19.86
N PRO A 176 22.90 -28.77 -21.02
CA PRO A 176 22.23 -28.38 -22.24
C PRO A 176 21.09 -29.36 -22.50
N GLN A 177 19.88 -28.82 -22.57
CA GLN A 177 18.68 -29.58 -22.84
C GLN A 177 18.90 -30.28 -24.18
N GLU A 178 19.11 -31.59 -24.15
CA GLU A 178 19.28 -32.40 -25.35
C GLU A 178 18.09 -32.13 -26.30
N PRO A 179 18.35 -31.99 -27.61
CA PRO A 179 17.31 -31.70 -28.57
C PRO A 179 16.22 -32.77 -28.48
N ALA A 180 14.98 -32.30 -28.38
CA ALA A 180 13.78 -33.13 -28.27
C ALA A 180 13.84 -34.28 -29.28
N ALA A 181 13.88 -35.51 -28.77
CA ALA A 181 13.65 -36.70 -29.56
C ALA A 181 12.27 -36.61 -30.23
N GLU A 182 12.24 -37.06 -31.48
CA GLU A 182 11.09 -37.04 -32.38
C GLU A 182 9.79 -37.55 -31.72
N PRO A 183 8.62 -37.01 -32.10
CA PRO A 183 7.35 -37.43 -31.51
C PRO A 183 7.03 -38.88 -31.89
N GLU A 184 7.05 -39.78 -30.92
CA GLU A 184 6.51 -41.13 -31.08
C GLU A 184 4.98 -41.07 -31.35
N PRO A 185 4.46 -41.95 -32.21
CA PRO A 185 3.06 -41.91 -32.65
C PRO A 185 2.08 -42.22 -31.52
N ILE A 186 0.99 -41.46 -31.53
CA ILE A 186 -0.13 -41.52 -30.58
C ILE A 186 -0.69 -42.94 -30.50
N GLN A 187 -0.38 -43.67 -29.43
CA GLN A 187 -1.18 -44.83 -29.01
C GLN A 187 -2.32 -44.37 -28.11
N ILE A 188 -3.53 -44.54 -28.60
CA ILE A 188 -4.77 -44.38 -27.84
C ILE A 188 -4.81 -45.55 -26.83
N LYS A 189 -4.82 -45.24 -25.54
CA LYS A 189 -5.01 -46.22 -24.45
C LYS A 189 -6.16 -45.76 -23.54
N ASP A 190 -6.92 -46.76 -23.09
CA ASP A 190 -8.27 -46.73 -22.53
C ASP A 190 -8.56 -45.74 -21.36
N PRO A 191 -9.85 -45.39 -21.12
CA PRO A 191 -10.25 -44.26 -20.27
C PRO A 191 -10.28 -44.51 -18.75
N ASP A 192 -9.83 -45.66 -18.25
CA ASP A 192 -10.14 -46.08 -16.86
C ASP A 192 -8.95 -46.09 -15.88
N GLU A 193 -7.81 -45.49 -16.22
CA GLU A 193 -6.68 -45.31 -15.29
C GLU A 193 -6.55 -43.85 -14.81
N ILE A 194 -7.61 -43.33 -14.18
CA ILE A 194 -7.49 -42.19 -13.28
C ILE A 194 -7.01 -42.71 -11.92
N SER A 195 -5.70 -42.90 -11.74
CA SER A 195 -5.05 -42.65 -10.45
C SER A 195 -3.53 -42.83 -10.53
N THR A 196 -2.81 -41.86 -9.96
CA THR A 196 -1.39 -41.93 -9.59
C THR A 196 -0.34 -41.77 -10.70
N THR A 197 -0.37 -40.66 -11.44
CA THR A 197 0.87 -40.08 -11.99
C THR A 197 0.74 -38.57 -12.14
N PHE A 198 0.86 -37.85 -11.02
CA PHE A 198 1.11 -36.41 -11.05
C PHE A 198 2.51 -36.16 -11.58
N SER A 199 2.63 -36.05 -12.91
CA SER A 199 3.78 -35.44 -13.55
C SER A 199 3.86 -33.98 -13.08
N ARG A 200 4.97 -33.62 -12.42
CA ARG A 200 5.36 -32.24 -12.08
C ARG A 200 5.70 -31.40 -13.33
N ARG A 201 4.90 -31.49 -14.41
CA ARG A 201 5.00 -30.49 -15.48
C ARG A 201 4.33 -29.23 -14.99
N SER A 202 5.18 -28.27 -14.61
CA SER A 202 4.85 -26.85 -14.50
C SER A 202 3.98 -26.47 -15.69
N THR A 203 2.70 -26.23 -15.44
CA THR A 203 1.84 -25.50 -16.38
C THR A 203 2.34 -24.06 -16.36
N MET A 204 3.35 -23.81 -17.19
CA MET A 204 3.78 -22.47 -17.54
C MET A 204 2.57 -21.77 -18.18
N SER A 205 1.91 -20.88 -17.45
CA SER A 205 0.90 -19.99 -18.04
C SER A 205 1.64 -19.04 -18.96
N MET A 206 1.72 -19.39 -20.23
CA MET A 206 2.27 -18.53 -21.27
C MET A 206 1.32 -17.34 -21.40
N ASN A 207 1.75 -16.16 -20.95
CA ASN A 207 1.07 -14.92 -21.28
C ASN A 207 1.31 -14.63 -22.76
N ASP A 208 0.25 -14.45 -23.53
CA ASP A 208 0.28 -14.19 -24.97
C ASP A 208 0.99 -12.86 -25.37
N GLU A 209 1.42 -12.04 -24.41
CA GLU A 209 2.06 -10.74 -24.66
C GLU A 209 3.48 -10.84 -25.26
N LEU A 210 4.09 -12.04 -25.34
CA LEU A 210 5.46 -12.26 -25.83
C LEU A 210 5.58 -13.28 -26.96
N TYR A 211 4.48 -13.73 -27.57
CA TYR A 211 4.55 -14.66 -28.69
C TYR A 211 5.03 -13.96 -29.96
N ILE A 212 6.29 -14.23 -30.35
CA ILE A 212 6.83 -13.85 -31.66
C ILE A 212 6.67 -15.07 -32.58
N PRO A 213 5.79 -15.02 -33.59
CA PRO A 213 5.64 -16.14 -34.52
C PRO A 213 6.93 -16.35 -35.33
N PRO A 214 7.34 -17.61 -35.58
CA PRO A 214 8.52 -17.89 -36.38
C PRO A 214 8.34 -17.40 -37.83
N PRO A 215 9.41 -16.95 -38.50
CA PRO A 215 9.35 -16.50 -39.88
C PRO A 215 8.90 -17.65 -40.79
N ARG A 216 7.84 -17.42 -41.56
CA ARG A 216 7.40 -18.34 -42.61
C ARG A 216 8.49 -18.38 -43.68
N ARG A 217 9.04 -19.56 -43.94
CA ARG A 217 9.79 -19.84 -45.17
C ARG A 217 8.84 -19.99 -46.34
#